data_AF-A0A7Y4UF08-F1
#
_entry.id   AF-A0A7Y4UF08-F1
#
_cell.length_a   1.000
_cell.length_b   1.000
_cell.length_c   1.000
_cell.angle_alpha   90.00
_cell.angle_beta   90.00
_cell.angle_gamma   90.00
#
_symmetry.space_group_name_H-M   'P 1'
#
loop_
_entity.id
_entity.type
_entity.pdbx_description
1 polymer ?
#
loop_
_entity_poly.entity_id
_entity_poly.type
_entity_poly.pdbx_seq_one_letter_code
_entity_poly.pdbx_strand_id
1 'polypeptide(L)'
;MKNRNNVLSFLILTTLYCVLCVTIAAQPQDLDNLNANPAAKNEPLATATRNRNEINWRPKVQFESLVLTVSFPDGEVFRQEFVDGQAPQFKLVDDKGAALPDGSYNYELRLTPNIPKEVKEALKAARANGNDAEKEREFKKNGKLPSGEIVQTGSFLIARGNVQIAKLEGGEPEASFAKGKYQTVRNAFDMQNRIPAGLRFLPAASRVFDQVIPDDLIVQGSACVGLDCVNNEAFGFDSLRLKENNTRIQFDDTSSSAGFPANNWQIRANSSASGGANFLAFVDQGATGNSETGTIVFEVDAGAPANSLKVSNTGRVGLRTANPVLDVHANTSNTPGYRLEQNNSGGFTAQTWDIAGNEANFFIRDVTGGSRLPFRIRPGAPTSSIDIAASGNVGIGTASPARRLEVSGNDGNVGIKITDTGISNAAFLLYLRRNGVTLADRQFSIFD
;
A
#
# COMPACT_ATOMS: atom_id res chain seq x y z
N MET A 1 -31.19 74.60 -8.13
CA MET A 1 -30.49 75.30 -9.23
C MET A 1 -30.47 74.38 -10.45
N LYS A 2 -31.11 74.82 -11.54
CA LYS A 2 -31.23 74.29 -12.94
C LYS A 2 -31.66 72.81 -13.11
N ASN A 3 -32.94 72.50 -13.42
CA ASN A 3 -33.62 72.43 -14.74
C ASN A 3 -32.93 71.48 -15.75
N ARG A 4 -33.57 70.65 -16.59
CA ARG A 4 -34.95 70.17 -16.83
C ARG A 4 -34.83 69.25 -18.07
N ASN A 5 -35.53 68.12 -18.10
CA ASN A 5 -36.30 67.56 -19.24
C ASN A 5 -35.69 67.17 -20.62
N ASN A 6 -36.29 66.08 -21.16
CA ASN A 6 -36.74 65.79 -22.54
C ASN A 6 -35.90 64.86 -23.44
N VAL A 7 -36.39 63.64 -23.78
CA VAL A 7 -37.40 63.21 -24.81
C VAL A 7 -36.68 62.84 -26.13
N LEU A 8 -36.58 61.57 -26.54
CA LEU A 8 -37.54 60.72 -27.28
C LEU A 8 -37.88 61.18 -28.71
N SER A 9 -37.72 60.23 -29.65
CA SER A 9 -38.37 60.12 -30.98
C SER A 9 -37.77 60.89 -32.16
N PHE A 10 -37.63 60.23 -33.32
CA PHE A 10 -37.99 60.68 -34.68
C PHE A 10 -37.72 59.50 -35.67
N LEU A 11 -38.76 58.79 -36.14
CA LEU A 11 -39.37 58.82 -37.49
C LEU A 11 -38.76 57.76 -38.45
N ILE A 12 -39.45 56.69 -38.90
CA ILE A 12 -40.63 56.56 -39.84
C ILE A 12 -40.20 56.30 -41.29
N LEU A 13 -40.70 55.15 -41.84
CA LEU A 13 -41.14 54.85 -43.22
C LEU A 13 -40.11 54.98 -44.38
N THR A 14 -40.02 54.15 -45.44
CA THR A 14 -40.94 53.23 -46.14
C THR A 14 -40.16 52.46 -47.23
N THR A 15 -40.51 51.18 -47.48
CA THR A 15 -40.66 50.44 -48.77
C THR A 15 -39.99 50.95 -50.06
N LEU A 16 -39.54 50.18 -51.05
CA LEU A 16 -39.45 48.75 -51.38
C LEU A 16 -38.94 48.77 -52.85
N TYR A 17 -37.78 48.20 -53.21
CA TYR A 17 -37.58 47.65 -54.56
C TYR A 17 -36.43 46.63 -54.57
N CYS A 18 -36.72 45.56 -55.29
CA CYS A 18 -36.12 44.23 -55.34
C CYS A 18 -34.71 44.18 -55.96
N VAL A 19 -33.83 43.26 -55.49
CA VAL A 19 -33.19 42.16 -56.25
C VAL A 19 -31.89 41.68 -55.56
N LEU A 20 -31.87 40.38 -55.22
CA LEU A 20 -30.74 39.46 -54.95
C LEU A 20 -29.49 39.96 -54.18
N CYS A 21 -29.36 39.51 -52.92
CA CYS A 21 -28.15 38.85 -52.41
C CYS A 21 -28.43 38.29 -51.01
N VAL A 22 -28.63 36.98 -50.91
CA VAL A 22 -28.57 36.26 -49.63
C VAL A 22 -27.09 36.15 -49.25
N THR A 23 -26.63 37.02 -48.35
CA THR A 23 -25.35 36.84 -47.65
C THR A 23 -25.63 36.39 -46.22
N ILE A 24 -25.31 35.12 -46.01
CA ILE A 24 -25.21 34.44 -44.72
C ILE A 24 -24.23 35.24 -43.85
N ALA A 25 -24.69 35.68 -42.68
CA ALA A 25 -23.83 36.21 -41.63
C ALA A 25 -22.99 35.07 -41.06
N ALA A 26 -21.79 34.88 -41.63
CA ALA A 26 -20.74 34.08 -41.02
C ALA A 26 -20.11 34.91 -39.89
N GLN A 27 -20.24 34.43 -38.66
CA GLN A 27 -19.39 34.85 -37.55
C GLN A 27 -17.91 34.63 -37.93
N PRO A 28 -16.99 35.53 -37.55
CA PRO A 28 -15.59 35.40 -37.91
C PRO A 28 -15.03 34.12 -37.30
N GLN A 29 -14.50 33.25 -38.18
CA GLN A 29 -13.69 32.11 -37.75
C GLN A 29 -12.36 32.64 -37.21
N ASP A 30 -12.06 32.31 -35.96
CA ASP A 30 -10.72 32.35 -35.40
C ASP A 30 -9.79 31.48 -36.25
N LEU A 31 -9.02 32.11 -37.13
CA LEU A 31 -7.97 31.47 -37.93
C LEU A 31 -6.62 31.39 -37.19
N ASP A 32 -6.56 31.81 -35.93
CA ASP A 32 -5.30 31.93 -35.17
C ASP A 32 -4.93 30.71 -34.30
N ASN A 33 -5.70 29.61 -34.31
CA ASN A 33 -5.52 28.49 -33.37
C ASN A 33 -5.06 27.14 -33.96
N LEU A 34 -4.47 27.11 -35.16
CA LEU A 34 -3.98 25.86 -35.77
C LEU A 34 -2.54 25.47 -35.37
N ASN A 35 -1.82 26.34 -34.64
CA ASN A 35 -0.40 26.15 -34.26
C ASN A 35 -0.15 26.04 -32.75
N ALA A 36 -1.20 25.89 -31.92
CA ALA A 36 -1.03 25.76 -30.48
C ALA A 36 -0.64 24.32 -30.09
N ASN A 37 0.42 24.18 -29.28
CA ASN A 37 0.85 22.91 -28.70
C ASN A 37 -0.29 22.30 -27.84
N PRO A 38 -0.80 21.10 -28.17
CA PRO A 38 -1.95 20.49 -27.48
C PRO A 38 -1.68 20.15 -26.00
N ALA A 39 -0.41 20.10 -25.58
CA ALA A 39 -0.02 19.77 -24.20
C ALA A 39 -0.46 20.82 -23.15
N ALA A 40 -1.00 21.97 -23.55
CA ALA A 40 -1.32 23.07 -22.63
C ALA A 40 -2.77 23.10 -22.11
N LYS A 41 -3.71 22.26 -22.61
CA LYS A 41 -5.15 22.40 -22.30
C LYS A 41 -5.99 21.13 -22.07
N ASN A 42 -5.41 19.92 -21.96
CA ASN A 42 -6.18 18.67 -21.79
C ASN A 42 -7.28 18.44 -22.86
N GLU A 43 -7.12 19.03 -24.05
CA GLU A 43 -8.06 18.80 -25.16
C GLU A 43 -7.68 17.52 -25.93
N PRO A 44 -8.66 16.70 -26.36
CA PRO A 44 -8.37 15.49 -27.12
C PRO A 44 -7.73 15.82 -28.47
N LEU A 45 -6.64 15.13 -28.82
CA LEU A 45 -5.89 15.24 -30.08
C LEU A 45 -6.76 15.03 -31.32
N ALA A 46 -7.76 14.14 -31.23
CA ALA A 46 -8.69 13.85 -32.31
C ALA A 46 -10.07 13.48 -31.79
N THR A 47 -11.11 13.79 -32.57
CA THR A 47 -12.48 13.34 -32.30
C THR A 47 -12.79 12.10 -33.12
N ALA A 48 -13.14 11.00 -32.46
CA ALA A 48 -13.58 9.78 -33.10
C ALA A 48 -15.04 9.89 -33.56
N THR A 49 -15.30 9.51 -34.81
CA THR A 49 -16.63 9.50 -35.41
C THR A 49 -16.88 8.17 -36.10
N ARG A 50 -18.07 7.60 -35.87
CA ARG A 50 -18.47 6.34 -36.50
C ARG A 50 -19.12 6.61 -37.86
N ASN A 51 -18.60 5.97 -38.89
CA ASN A 51 -19.27 5.77 -40.18
C ASN A 51 -19.84 4.34 -40.26
N ARG A 52 -20.53 4.01 -41.36
CA ARG A 52 -21.24 2.73 -41.52
C ARG A 52 -20.34 1.51 -41.27
N ASN A 53 -19.13 1.52 -41.82
CA ASN A 53 -18.18 0.39 -41.78
C ASN A 53 -16.79 0.77 -41.25
N GLU A 54 -16.62 1.94 -40.67
CA GLU A 54 -15.31 2.43 -40.20
C GLU A 54 -15.47 3.42 -39.04
N ILE A 55 -14.42 3.58 -38.25
CA ILE A 55 -14.25 4.66 -37.29
C ILE A 55 -13.19 5.60 -37.85
N ASN A 56 -13.50 6.88 -37.90
CA ASN A 56 -12.60 7.93 -38.35
C ASN A 56 -12.26 8.85 -37.19
N TRP A 57 -10.96 9.06 -36.96
CA TRP A 57 -10.48 10.06 -36.02
C TRP A 57 -10.18 11.32 -36.80
N ARG A 58 -10.86 12.42 -36.47
CA ARG A 58 -10.59 13.73 -37.05
C ARG A 58 -9.56 14.46 -36.17
N PRO A 59 -8.30 14.61 -36.61
CA PRO A 59 -7.28 15.28 -35.82
C PRO A 59 -7.62 16.76 -35.67
N LYS A 60 -7.39 17.31 -34.48
CA LYS A 60 -7.61 18.73 -34.15
C LYS A 60 -6.33 19.57 -34.23
N VAL A 61 -5.19 18.91 -34.43
CA VAL A 61 -3.87 19.52 -34.53
C VAL A 61 -3.17 19.04 -35.81
N GLN A 62 -2.24 19.84 -36.34
CA GLN A 62 -1.42 19.44 -37.48
C GLN A 62 -0.34 18.43 -37.07
N PHE A 63 -0.03 17.48 -37.96
CA PHE A 63 0.95 16.43 -37.72
C PHE A 63 1.75 16.12 -38.99
N GLU A 64 2.99 15.64 -38.80
CA GLU A 64 3.83 15.11 -39.89
C GLU A 64 3.45 13.65 -40.17
N SER A 65 3.28 12.86 -39.11
CA SER A 65 2.69 11.52 -39.18
C SER A 65 1.89 11.18 -37.92
N LEU A 66 0.95 10.26 -38.05
CA LEU A 66 0.12 9.76 -36.97
C LEU A 66 0.00 8.24 -37.07
N VAL A 67 0.33 7.54 -36.00
CA VAL A 67 0.20 6.08 -35.90
C VAL A 67 -1.04 5.76 -35.09
N LEU A 68 -1.99 5.05 -35.69
CA LEU A 68 -3.14 4.45 -35.03
C LEU A 68 -2.82 3.00 -34.71
N THR A 69 -2.93 2.63 -33.44
CA THR A 69 -2.89 1.25 -32.97
C THR A 69 -4.26 0.89 -32.39
N VAL A 70 -4.81 -0.26 -32.78
CA VAL A 70 -6.07 -0.80 -32.24
C VAL A 70 -5.81 -2.23 -31.74
N SER A 71 -6.08 -2.46 -30.47
CA SER A 71 -6.02 -3.78 -29.83
C SER A 71 -7.40 -4.42 -29.81
N PHE A 72 -7.47 -5.65 -30.30
CA PHE A 72 -8.68 -6.45 -30.45
C PHE A 72 -9.00 -7.19 -29.14
N PRO A 73 -10.25 -7.67 -28.95
CA PRO A 73 -10.65 -8.43 -27.76
C PRO A 73 -9.88 -9.74 -27.54
N ASP A 74 -9.38 -10.34 -28.61
CA ASP A 74 -8.59 -11.58 -28.62
C ASP A 74 -7.07 -11.35 -28.53
N GLY A 75 -6.64 -10.09 -28.41
CA GLY A 75 -5.24 -9.71 -28.31
C GLY A 75 -4.56 -9.43 -29.66
N GLU A 76 -5.24 -9.59 -30.80
CA GLU A 76 -4.70 -9.14 -32.08
C GLU A 76 -4.49 -7.61 -32.09
N VAL A 77 -3.51 -7.13 -32.86
CA VAL A 77 -3.18 -5.70 -32.92
C VAL A 77 -3.12 -5.23 -34.37
N PHE A 78 -3.95 -4.23 -34.68
CA PHE A 78 -3.85 -3.45 -35.90
C PHE A 78 -2.98 -2.23 -35.68
N ARG A 79 -2.07 -1.94 -36.60
CA ARG A 79 -1.24 -0.73 -36.57
C ARG A 79 -1.10 -0.14 -37.97
N GLN A 80 -1.43 1.13 -38.12
CA GLN A 80 -1.29 1.84 -39.39
C GLN A 80 -0.78 3.26 -39.17
N GLU A 81 0.17 3.68 -40.01
CA GLU A 81 0.67 5.05 -40.08
C GLU A 81 -0.09 5.86 -41.15
N PHE A 82 -0.39 7.11 -40.82
CA PHE A 82 -1.06 8.09 -41.66
C PHE A 82 -0.16 9.32 -41.78
N VAL A 83 0.07 9.77 -43.01
CA VAL A 83 0.83 11.01 -43.29
C VAL A 83 -0.11 12.21 -43.39
N ASP A 84 0.45 13.41 -43.39
CA ASP A 84 -0.30 14.66 -43.51
C ASP A 84 -1.36 14.62 -44.63
N GLY A 85 -2.57 15.07 -44.31
CA GLY A 85 -3.74 15.04 -45.20
C GLY A 85 -4.54 13.74 -45.22
N GLN A 86 -4.08 12.65 -44.59
CA GLN A 86 -4.86 11.41 -44.45
C GLN A 86 -5.56 11.34 -43.08
N ALA A 87 -6.88 11.14 -43.09
CA ALA A 87 -7.64 10.94 -41.86
C ALA A 87 -7.38 9.53 -41.29
N PRO A 88 -6.93 9.40 -40.04
CA PRO A 88 -6.78 8.10 -39.41
C PRO A 88 -8.11 7.36 -39.34
N GLN A 89 -8.13 6.13 -39.84
CA GLN A 89 -9.34 5.33 -39.97
C GLN A 89 -9.10 3.87 -39.61
N PHE A 90 -10.13 3.23 -39.07
CA PHE A 90 -10.15 1.81 -38.75
C PHE A 90 -11.41 1.17 -39.31
N LYS A 91 -11.25 0.13 -40.12
CA LYS A 91 -12.38 -0.61 -40.70
C LYS A 91 -13.01 -1.52 -39.65
N LEU A 92 -14.33 -1.58 -39.64
CA LEU A 92 -15.12 -2.46 -38.76
C LEU A 92 -15.41 -3.82 -39.42
N VAL A 93 -14.61 -4.16 -40.43
CA VAL A 93 -14.65 -5.44 -41.16
C VAL A 93 -13.23 -5.98 -41.33
N ASP A 94 -13.09 -7.29 -41.40
CA ASP A 94 -11.84 -7.96 -41.70
C ASP A 94 -11.46 -7.81 -43.20
N ASP A 95 -10.29 -8.34 -43.58
CA ASP A 95 -9.79 -8.30 -44.96
C ASP A 95 -10.67 -9.07 -45.96
N LYS A 96 -11.58 -9.93 -45.47
CA LYS A 96 -12.54 -10.70 -46.27
C LYS A 96 -13.93 -10.02 -46.30
N GLY A 97 -14.09 -8.86 -45.64
CA GLY A 97 -15.33 -8.10 -45.57
C GLY A 97 -16.34 -8.61 -44.53
N ALA A 98 -15.95 -9.56 -43.67
CA ALA A 98 -16.78 -10.02 -42.57
C ALA A 98 -16.73 -9.00 -41.40
N ALA A 99 -17.84 -8.88 -40.66
CA ALA A 99 -17.88 -8.00 -39.49
C ALA A 99 -16.88 -8.46 -38.42
N LEU A 100 -16.19 -7.51 -37.80
CA LEU A 100 -15.30 -7.79 -36.67
C LEU A 100 -16.07 -8.40 -35.48
N PRO A 101 -15.40 -9.23 -34.66
CA PRO A 101 -16.06 -9.87 -33.52
C PRO A 101 -16.61 -8.84 -32.52
N ASP A 102 -17.70 -9.21 -31.86
CA ASP A 102 -18.22 -8.43 -30.74
C ASP A 102 -17.18 -8.43 -29.59
N GLY A 103 -16.93 -7.26 -29.01
CA GLY A 103 -15.98 -7.11 -27.91
C GLY A 103 -15.49 -5.67 -27.73
N SER A 104 -14.66 -5.46 -26.70
CA SER A 104 -14.06 -4.16 -26.41
C SER A 104 -12.75 -4.01 -27.17
N TYR A 105 -12.61 -2.90 -27.89
CA TYR A 105 -11.42 -2.52 -28.62
C TYR A 105 -10.80 -1.29 -27.98
N ASN A 106 -9.49 -1.31 -27.79
CA ASN A 106 -8.75 -0.16 -27.28
C ASN A 106 -7.93 0.45 -28.42
N TYR A 107 -7.85 1.78 -28.48
CA TYR A 107 -7.04 2.47 -29.47
C TYR A 107 -6.03 3.41 -28.82
N GLU A 108 -4.88 3.56 -29.48
CA GLU A 108 -3.86 4.57 -29.21
C GLU A 108 -3.60 5.37 -30.50
N LEU A 109 -3.63 6.69 -30.39
CA LEU A 109 -3.17 7.62 -31.42
C LEU A 109 -1.86 8.22 -30.94
N ARG A 110 -0.79 8.00 -31.70
CA ARG A 110 0.54 8.58 -31.43
C ARG A 110 0.91 9.54 -32.56
N LEU A 111 1.13 10.79 -32.21
CA LEU A 111 1.30 11.88 -33.16
C LEU A 111 2.75 12.36 -33.21
N THR A 112 3.30 12.43 -34.42
CA THR A 112 4.56 13.11 -34.73
C THR A 112 4.21 14.54 -35.19
N PRO A 113 4.57 15.59 -34.43
CA PRO A 113 4.18 16.95 -34.78
C PRO A 113 4.92 17.43 -36.03
N ASN A 114 4.28 18.28 -36.82
CA ASN A 114 4.95 18.97 -37.92
C ASN A 114 5.86 20.07 -37.36
N ILE A 115 7.17 19.80 -37.31
CA ILE A 115 8.15 20.76 -36.81
C ILE A 115 8.56 21.71 -37.96
N PRO A 116 8.38 23.04 -37.83
CA PRO A 116 8.76 23.99 -38.87
C PRO A 116 10.22 23.86 -39.29
N LYS A 117 10.50 24.05 -40.59
CA LYS A 117 11.86 23.91 -41.16
C LYS A 117 12.90 24.76 -40.41
N GLU A 118 12.53 25.96 -39.97
CA GLU A 118 13.39 26.85 -39.18
C GLU A 118 13.82 26.24 -37.84
N VAL A 119 12.92 25.51 -37.18
CA VAL A 119 13.22 24.82 -35.91
C VAL A 119 14.11 23.60 -36.18
N LYS A 120 13.84 22.84 -37.26
CA LYS A 120 14.70 21.71 -37.68
C LYS A 120 16.13 22.17 -38.00
N GLU A 121 16.30 23.27 -38.72
CA GLU A 121 17.61 23.86 -39.04
C GLU A 121 18.31 24.43 -37.80
N ALA A 122 17.58 25.07 -36.88
CA ALA A 122 18.14 25.57 -35.64
C ALA A 122 18.62 24.45 -34.70
N LEU A 123 17.89 23.32 -34.63
CA LEU A 123 18.34 22.12 -33.91
C LEU A 123 19.56 21.48 -34.59
N LYS A 124 19.59 21.44 -35.92
CA LYS A 124 20.74 20.93 -36.67
C LYS A 124 22.00 21.78 -36.45
N ALA A 125 21.85 23.10 -36.45
CA ALA A 125 22.93 24.03 -36.10
C ALA A 125 23.37 23.87 -34.64
N ALA A 126 22.42 23.65 -33.72
CA ALA A 126 22.72 23.40 -32.32
C ALA A 126 23.50 22.09 -32.09
N ARG A 127 23.16 21.04 -32.83
CA ARG A 127 23.91 19.78 -32.85
C ARG A 127 25.33 19.96 -33.35
N ALA A 128 25.52 20.74 -34.42
CA ALA A 128 26.85 21.05 -34.96
C ALA A 128 27.72 21.85 -33.96
N ASN A 129 27.09 22.65 -33.10
CA ASN A 129 27.76 23.47 -32.08
C ASN A 129 27.81 22.83 -30.68
N GLY A 130 27.31 21.60 -30.52
CA GLY A 130 27.32 20.87 -29.24
C GLY A 130 26.35 21.37 -28.17
N ASN A 131 25.36 22.21 -28.50
CA ASN A 131 24.39 22.79 -27.56
C ASN A 131 22.94 22.33 -27.77
N ASP A 132 22.74 21.14 -28.36
CA ASP A 132 21.44 20.56 -28.69
C ASP A 132 20.48 20.51 -27.49
N ALA A 133 20.94 20.00 -26.34
CA ALA A 133 20.12 19.84 -25.14
C ALA A 133 19.66 21.18 -24.51
N GLU A 134 20.37 22.28 -24.75
CA GLU A 134 19.96 23.61 -24.30
C GLU A 134 18.93 24.21 -25.26
N LYS A 135 19.18 24.06 -26.58
CA LYS A 135 18.27 24.54 -27.62
C LYS A 135 16.93 23.78 -27.63
N GLU A 136 16.95 22.48 -27.39
CA GLU A 136 15.73 21.68 -27.22
C GLU A 136 14.91 22.14 -26.00
N ARG A 137 15.56 22.44 -24.87
CA ARG A 137 14.87 22.97 -23.67
C ARG A 137 14.26 24.34 -23.91
N GLU A 138 14.96 25.21 -24.62
CA GLU A 138 14.45 26.52 -25.04
C GLU A 138 13.23 26.38 -25.95
N PHE A 139 13.29 25.49 -26.95
CA PHE A 139 12.16 25.27 -27.85
C PHE A 139 10.97 24.58 -27.18
N LYS A 140 11.19 23.68 -26.21
CA LYS A 140 10.12 23.13 -25.37
C LYS A 140 9.46 24.21 -24.50
N LYS A 141 10.27 25.08 -23.87
CA LYS A 141 9.78 26.18 -23.02
C LYS A 141 8.99 27.23 -23.82
N ASN A 142 9.41 27.50 -25.06
CA ASN A 142 8.79 28.49 -25.93
C ASN A 142 7.69 27.89 -26.83
N GLY A 143 7.27 26.64 -26.58
CA GLY A 143 6.18 25.97 -27.30
C GLY A 143 6.48 25.58 -28.75
N LYS A 144 7.75 25.65 -29.19
CA LYS A 144 8.21 25.27 -30.53
C LYS A 144 8.51 23.77 -30.69
N LEU A 145 8.64 23.04 -29.58
CA LEU A 145 8.70 21.57 -29.52
C LEU A 145 7.75 21.07 -28.43
N PRO A 146 7.14 19.89 -28.58
CA PRO A 146 6.35 19.29 -27.50
C PRO A 146 7.23 18.88 -26.31
N SER A 147 6.66 18.99 -25.11
CA SER A 147 7.32 18.64 -23.84
C SER A 147 7.33 17.15 -23.53
N GLY A 148 6.59 16.33 -24.29
CA GLY A 148 6.48 14.87 -24.14
C GLY A 148 5.88 14.21 -25.38
N GLU A 149 5.58 12.92 -25.29
CA GLU A 149 4.89 12.19 -26.36
C GLU A 149 3.45 12.71 -26.51
N ILE A 150 3.02 12.95 -27.75
CA ILE A 150 1.67 13.44 -28.05
C ILE A 150 0.79 12.21 -28.32
N VAL A 151 0.15 11.69 -27.25
CA VAL A 151 -0.63 10.45 -27.30
C VAL A 151 -2.07 10.67 -26.82
N GLN A 152 -3.04 10.03 -27.48
CA GLN A 152 -4.43 9.93 -27.03
C GLN A 152 -4.86 8.47 -27.08
N THR A 153 -5.44 7.98 -25.99
CA THR A 153 -6.04 6.65 -25.92
C THR A 153 -7.56 6.72 -25.78
N GLY A 154 -8.24 5.61 -26.02
CA GLY A 154 -9.67 5.45 -25.75
C GLY A 154 -10.16 4.06 -26.13
N SER A 155 -11.46 3.84 -26.07
CA SER A 155 -12.08 2.56 -26.39
C SER A 155 -13.38 2.69 -27.18
N PHE A 156 -13.69 1.64 -27.92
CA PHE A 156 -15.01 1.44 -28.53
C PHE A 156 -15.46 -0.01 -28.35
N LEU A 157 -16.77 -0.20 -28.24
CA LEU A 157 -17.41 -1.50 -28.07
C LEU A 157 -18.13 -1.89 -29.35
N ILE A 158 -17.89 -3.09 -29.86
CA ILE A 158 -18.74 -3.73 -30.86
C ILE A 158 -19.68 -4.69 -30.12
N ALA A 159 -20.99 -4.46 -30.20
CA ALA A 159 -22.00 -5.32 -29.59
C ALA A 159 -23.18 -5.52 -30.54
N ARG A 160 -23.41 -6.77 -30.97
CA ARG A 160 -24.42 -7.17 -31.95
C ARG A 160 -24.32 -6.35 -33.24
N GLY A 161 -23.10 -6.08 -33.70
CA GLY A 161 -22.82 -5.24 -34.88
C GLY A 161 -23.05 -3.73 -34.69
N ASN A 162 -23.37 -3.27 -33.47
CA ASN A 162 -23.43 -1.86 -33.14
C ASN A 162 -22.13 -1.41 -32.49
N VAL A 163 -21.58 -0.29 -32.98
CA VAL A 163 -20.39 0.31 -32.41
C VAL A 163 -20.77 1.46 -31.49
N GLN A 164 -20.33 1.39 -30.24
CA GLN A 164 -20.40 2.46 -29.26
C GLN A 164 -19.00 3.00 -29.02
N ILE A 165 -18.78 4.27 -29.32
CA ILE A 165 -17.52 4.95 -29.02
C ILE A 165 -17.72 5.68 -27.69
N ALA A 166 -16.84 5.45 -26.72
CA ALA A 166 -16.87 6.23 -25.48
C ALA A 166 -16.57 7.70 -25.83
N LYS A 167 -17.57 8.58 -25.70
CA LYS A 167 -17.35 10.02 -25.82
C LYS A 167 -16.54 10.49 -24.62
N LEU A 168 -15.36 11.05 -24.86
CA LEU A 168 -14.69 11.95 -23.93
C LEU A 168 -15.43 13.31 -23.95
N GLU A 169 -16.68 13.34 -23.49
CA GLU A 169 -17.39 14.58 -23.18
C GLU A 169 -17.32 14.78 -21.66
N GLY A 170 -16.58 15.81 -21.24
CA GLY A 170 -16.62 16.28 -19.86
C GLY A 170 -18.02 16.79 -19.55
N GLY A 171 -18.74 16.05 -18.69
CA GLY A 171 -20.10 16.34 -18.26
C GLY A 171 -20.81 15.03 -17.92
N GLU A 172 -20.93 14.73 -16.63
CA GLU A 172 -21.66 13.57 -16.13
C GLU A 172 -23.12 13.55 -16.65
N PRO A 173 -23.72 12.38 -16.88
CA PRO A 173 -25.16 12.27 -16.78
C PRO A 173 -25.54 12.46 -15.30
N GLU A 174 -26.26 13.54 -14.98
CA GLU A 174 -26.77 13.79 -13.63
C GLU A 174 -27.65 12.62 -13.15
N ALA A 175 -27.09 11.77 -12.29
CA ALA A 175 -27.87 10.83 -11.50
C ALA A 175 -28.37 11.56 -10.24
N SER A 176 -29.56 12.14 -10.33
CA SER A 176 -30.29 12.69 -9.18
C SER A 176 -30.76 11.56 -8.25
N PHE A 177 -29.86 11.06 -7.39
CA PHE A 177 -30.27 10.24 -6.25
C PHE A 177 -30.73 11.15 -5.11
N ALA A 178 -32.03 11.44 -5.09
CA ALA A 178 -32.69 12.03 -3.94
C ALA A 178 -32.52 11.13 -2.70
N LYS A 179 -32.06 11.73 -1.59
CA LYS A 179 -32.00 11.11 -0.26
C LYS A 179 -33.41 10.65 0.17
N GLY A 180 -33.70 9.37 -0.02
CA GLY A 180 -34.87 8.68 0.50
C GLY A 180 -34.48 7.68 1.58
N LYS A 181 -35.18 7.74 2.72
CA LYS A 181 -34.98 6.93 3.92
C LYS A 181 -34.99 5.43 3.62
N TYR A 182 -34.04 4.69 4.19
CA TYR A 182 -34.03 3.23 4.19
C TYR A 182 -35.33 2.69 4.82
N GLN A 183 -36.18 2.10 3.99
CA GLN A 183 -37.19 1.14 4.43
C GLN A 183 -36.71 -0.26 4.04
N THR A 184 -36.46 -1.06 5.05
CA THR A 184 -36.11 -2.48 4.97
C THR A 184 -37.23 -3.23 4.26
N VAL A 185 -36.99 -3.72 3.04
CA VAL A 185 -37.88 -4.72 2.42
C VAL A 185 -37.17 -6.06 2.48
N ARG A 186 -37.42 -6.79 3.57
CA ARG A 186 -37.31 -8.25 3.55
C ARG A 186 -38.48 -8.78 2.73
N ASN A 187 -38.22 -9.78 1.89
CA ASN A 187 -39.13 -10.58 1.07
C ASN A 187 -39.29 -10.12 -0.39
N ALA A 188 -38.33 -10.49 -1.23
CA ALA A 188 -38.54 -10.70 -2.66
C ALA A 188 -38.56 -12.22 -2.93
N PHE A 189 -39.58 -12.90 -2.42
CA PHE A 189 -39.89 -14.29 -2.74
C PHE A 189 -41.41 -14.46 -2.95
N ASP A 190 -42.06 -13.49 -3.61
CA ASP A 190 -43.42 -13.67 -4.10
C ASP A 190 -43.77 -12.68 -5.23
N MET A 191 -43.22 -12.91 -6.42
CA MET A 191 -43.71 -12.25 -7.65
C MET A 191 -43.42 -13.08 -8.93
N GLN A 192 -43.33 -14.41 -8.82
CA GLN A 192 -42.99 -15.25 -9.98
C GLN A 192 -44.18 -15.57 -10.91
N ASN A 193 -45.43 -15.25 -10.56
CA ASN A 193 -46.60 -15.86 -11.21
C ASN A 193 -47.62 -14.94 -11.90
N ARG A 194 -47.26 -13.70 -12.31
CA ARG A 194 -48.23 -12.82 -13.04
C ARG A 194 -47.69 -11.98 -14.20
N ILE A 195 -46.67 -12.44 -14.95
CA ILE A 195 -46.25 -11.75 -16.19
C ILE A 195 -46.29 -12.73 -17.39
N PRO A 196 -47.05 -12.44 -18.48
CA PRO A 196 -47.10 -13.28 -19.67
C PRO A 196 -45.72 -13.49 -20.30
N ALA A 197 -45.50 -14.68 -20.87
CA ALA A 197 -44.20 -15.20 -21.32
C ALA A 197 -43.46 -14.38 -22.42
N GLY A 198 -44.05 -13.29 -22.94
CA GLY A 198 -43.49 -12.50 -24.04
C GLY A 198 -42.72 -11.23 -23.65
N LEU A 199 -42.66 -10.84 -22.37
CA LEU A 199 -42.00 -9.59 -21.95
C LEU A 199 -41.24 -9.77 -20.63
N ARG A 200 -40.38 -10.78 -20.56
CA ARG A 200 -39.35 -10.86 -19.51
C ARG A 200 -38.18 -9.99 -19.94
N PHE A 201 -38.19 -8.71 -19.55
CA PHE A 201 -36.93 -7.96 -19.43
C PHE A 201 -36.13 -8.63 -18.32
N LEU A 202 -35.29 -9.59 -18.69
CA LEU A 202 -34.17 -9.98 -17.84
C LEU A 202 -33.37 -8.69 -17.61
N PRO A 203 -33.09 -8.27 -16.36
CA PRO A 203 -32.11 -7.23 -16.15
C PRO A 203 -30.85 -7.69 -16.88
N ALA A 204 -30.31 -6.83 -17.74
CA ALA A 204 -29.03 -7.11 -18.36
C ALA A 204 -28.07 -7.46 -17.23
N ALA A 205 -27.64 -8.72 -17.16
CA ALA A 205 -26.55 -9.09 -16.28
C ALA A 205 -25.41 -8.17 -16.69
N SER A 206 -25.04 -7.22 -15.82
CA SER A 206 -23.82 -6.44 -15.98
C SER A 206 -22.70 -7.47 -16.10
N ARG A 207 -22.25 -7.73 -17.34
CA ARG A 207 -21.06 -8.55 -17.56
C ARG A 207 -19.91 -7.72 -17.01
N VAL A 208 -19.44 -8.10 -15.83
CA VAL A 208 -18.21 -7.56 -15.27
C VAL A 208 -17.10 -8.18 -16.11
N PHE A 209 -16.43 -7.36 -16.90
CA PHE A 209 -15.25 -7.77 -17.63
C PHE A 209 -14.05 -7.44 -16.75
N ASP A 210 -13.19 -8.43 -16.51
CA ASP A 210 -11.93 -8.20 -15.82
C ASP A 210 -10.98 -7.45 -16.75
N GLN A 211 -10.29 -6.43 -16.21
CA GLN A 211 -9.18 -5.82 -16.92
C GLN A 211 -7.95 -6.69 -16.70
N VAL A 212 -7.47 -7.31 -17.79
CA VAL A 212 -6.21 -8.04 -17.79
C VAL A 212 -5.15 -7.15 -18.43
N ILE A 213 -4.11 -6.83 -17.67
CA ILE A 213 -2.94 -6.10 -18.15
C ILE A 213 -1.82 -7.14 -18.24
N PRO A 214 -1.51 -7.65 -19.45
CA PRO A 214 -0.58 -8.79 -19.61
C PRO A 214 0.89 -8.41 -19.43
N ASP A 215 1.18 -7.17 -19.03
CA ASP A 215 2.51 -6.59 -18.84
C ASP A 215 2.52 -5.67 -17.60
N ASP A 216 3.61 -4.95 -17.38
CA ASP A 216 3.78 -4.02 -16.27
C ASP A 216 2.70 -2.91 -16.26
N LEU A 217 1.99 -2.79 -15.13
CA LEU A 217 1.14 -1.63 -14.85
C LEU A 217 1.95 -0.55 -14.11
N ILE A 218 2.26 0.55 -14.81
CA ILE A 218 2.83 1.75 -14.19
C ILE A 218 1.71 2.76 -13.94
N VAL A 219 1.43 3.05 -12.67
CA VAL A 219 0.49 4.12 -12.28
C VAL A 219 1.28 5.35 -11.85
N GLN A 220 1.15 6.45 -12.61
CA GLN A 220 1.69 7.75 -12.21
C GLN A 220 0.66 8.48 -11.34
N GLY A 221 0.97 8.66 -10.05
CA GLY A 221 0.06 9.24 -9.07
C GLY A 221 -0.34 8.21 -8.01
N SER A 222 -1.64 7.93 -7.91
CA SER A 222 -2.19 7.01 -6.90
C SER A 222 -3.26 6.08 -7.48
N ALA A 223 -3.37 4.88 -6.91
CA ALA A 223 -4.42 3.91 -7.22
C ALA A 223 -5.33 3.68 -6.00
N CYS A 224 -6.64 3.59 -6.24
CA CYS A 224 -7.58 3.04 -5.26
C CYS A 224 -8.10 1.68 -5.72
N VAL A 225 -8.10 0.70 -4.82
CA VAL A 225 -8.62 -0.65 -5.06
C VAL A 225 -9.66 -1.00 -3.99
N GLY A 226 -10.81 -1.48 -4.43
CA GLY A 226 -11.90 -1.91 -3.56
C GLY A 226 -13.23 -1.23 -3.89
N LEU A 227 -14.32 -1.78 -3.33
CA LEU A 227 -15.70 -1.40 -3.64
C LEU A 227 -16.05 0.03 -3.21
N ASP A 228 -15.31 0.59 -2.25
CA ASP A 228 -15.58 1.93 -1.69
C ASP A 228 -14.71 3.04 -2.31
N CYS A 229 -13.98 2.74 -3.39
CA CYS A 229 -13.29 3.75 -4.19
C CYS A 229 -14.30 4.64 -4.93
N VAL A 230 -14.01 5.94 -5.05
CA VAL A 230 -14.92 6.90 -5.69
C VAL A 230 -14.19 7.76 -6.72
N ASN A 231 -14.93 8.21 -7.72
CA ASN A 231 -14.40 9.09 -8.76
C ASN A 231 -13.91 10.42 -8.15
N ASN A 232 -12.77 10.92 -8.66
CA ASN A 232 -12.14 12.17 -8.21
C ASN A 232 -11.77 12.20 -6.71
N GLU A 233 -11.48 11.07 -6.06
CA GLU A 233 -11.08 11.10 -4.65
C GLU A 233 -9.70 11.74 -4.43
N ALA A 234 -9.55 12.42 -3.29
CA ALA A 234 -8.27 12.99 -2.89
C ALA A 234 -7.40 11.92 -2.19
N PHE A 235 -6.19 11.69 -2.71
CA PHE A 235 -5.26 10.67 -2.17
C PHE A 235 -4.32 11.20 -1.09
N GLY A 236 -4.06 12.51 -1.05
CA GLY A 236 -3.09 13.08 -0.12
C GLY A 236 -1.69 12.49 -0.37
N PHE A 237 -1.18 11.73 0.59
CA PHE A 237 0.13 11.08 0.50
C PHE A 237 0.06 9.57 0.21
N ASP A 238 -1.14 9.02 0.01
CA ASP A 238 -1.31 7.59 -0.29
C ASP A 238 -1.05 7.33 -1.78
N SER A 239 -0.04 6.52 -2.09
CA SER A 239 0.17 6.02 -3.46
C SER A 239 -0.73 4.83 -3.81
N LEU A 240 -1.09 4.02 -2.82
CA LEU A 240 -2.06 2.92 -2.94
C LEU A 240 -3.05 3.01 -1.77
N ARG A 241 -4.35 3.03 -2.09
CA ARG A 241 -5.41 3.03 -1.10
C ARG A 241 -6.31 1.81 -1.31
N LEU A 242 -6.49 1.01 -0.27
CA LEU A 242 -7.43 -0.12 -0.27
C LEU A 242 -8.69 0.30 0.49
N LYS A 243 -9.88 0.16 -0.13
CA LYS A 243 -11.15 0.62 0.49
C LYS A 243 -12.27 -0.41 0.31
N GLU A 244 -12.54 -1.11 1.40
CA GLU A 244 -13.69 -2.00 1.59
C GLU A 244 -13.71 -2.47 3.06
N ASN A 245 -14.67 -3.30 3.44
CA ASN A 245 -14.74 -3.88 4.78
C ASN A 245 -13.56 -4.81 5.13
N ASN A 246 -12.96 -5.46 4.12
CA ASN A 246 -11.92 -6.49 4.30
C ASN A 246 -10.72 -6.24 3.38
N THR A 247 -9.87 -5.29 3.75
CA THR A 247 -8.69 -4.96 2.93
C THR A 247 -7.56 -5.98 3.14
N ARG A 248 -7.10 -6.62 2.06
CA ARG A 248 -6.02 -7.63 2.07
C ARG A 248 -5.06 -7.40 0.90
N ILE A 249 -3.81 -7.77 1.08
CA ILE A 249 -2.87 -7.99 -0.03
C ILE A 249 -2.45 -9.46 0.04
N GLN A 250 -2.85 -10.23 -0.98
CA GLN A 250 -2.56 -11.65 -1.06
C GLN A 250 -1.30 -11.89 -1.90
N PHE A 251 -0.41 -12.72 -1.40
CA PHE A 251 0.69 -13.34 -2.13
C PHE A 251 0.28 -14.80 -2.36
N ASP A 252 -0.25 -15.08 -3.55
CA ASP A 252 -0.70 -16.40 -3.98
C ASP A 252 0.41 -17.05 -4.81
N ASP A 253 1.12 -18.00 -4.20
CA ASP A 253 2.21 -18.74 -4.84
C ASP A 253 1.62 -19.89 -5.66
N THR A 254 1.67 -19.73 -6.98
CA THR A 254 1.15 -20.71 -7.94
C THR A 254 2.19 -21.76 -8.34
N SER A 255 3.36 -21.79 -7.69
CA SER A 255 4.43 -22.73 -8.02
C SER A 255 4.00 -24.17 -7.79
N SER A 256 3.92 -24.96 -8.86
CA SER A 256 3.55 -26.38 -8.80
C SER A 256 4.72 -27.33 -9.06
N SER A 257 5.88 -26.80 -9.44
CA SER A 257 7.09 -27.58 -9.73
C SER A 257 7.82 -27.98 -8.46
N ALA A 258 8.23 -29.24 -8.38
CA ALA A 258 9.01 -29.74 -7.25
C ALA A 258 10.32 -28.95 -7.09
N GLY A 259 10.61 -28.52 -5.86
CA GLY A 259 11.82 -27.75 -5.52
C GLY A 259 11.59 -26.25 -5.32
N PHE A 260 10.43 -25.72 -5.70
CA PHE A 260 10.05 -24.34 -5.37
C PHE A 260 9.25 -24.28 -4.05
N PRO A 261 9.41 -23.22 -3.24
CA PRO A 261 8.44 -22.87 -2.22
C PRO A 261 7.04 -22.74 -2.84
N ALA A 262 5.99 -23.01 -2.05
CA ALA A 262 4.59 -22.97 -2.49
C ALA A 262 3.68 -22.45 -1.36
N ASN A 263 4.22 -21.59 -0.49
CA ASN A 263 3.49 -21.09 0.68
C ASN A 263 2.85 -19.75 0.37
N ASN A 264 1.57 -19.62 0.69
CA ASN A 264 0.84 -18.40 0.48
C ASN A 264 0.98 -17.46 1.68
N TRP A 265 1.01 -16.16 1.41
CA TRP A 265 1.11 -15.13 2.44
C TRP A 265 0.05 -14.06 2.24
N GLN A 266 -0.27 -13.34 3.32
CA GLN A 266 -1.20 -12.21 3.24
C GLN A 266 -0.79 -11.10 4.19
N ILE A 267 -0.89 -9.85 3.73
CA ILE A 267 -0.97 -8.68 4.61
C ILE A 267 -2.45 -8.40 4.89
N ARG A 268 -2.81 -8.36 6.18
CA ARG A 268 -4.19 -8.28 6.64
C ARG A 268 -4.38 -7.09 7.56
N ALA A 269 -5.37 -6.24 7.25
CA ALA A 269 -5.83 -5.19 8.16
C ALA A 269 -7.22 -5.52 8.71
N ASN A 270 -7.31 -5.61 10.04
CA ASN A 270 -8.51 -5.95 10.81
C ASN A 270 -9.06 -7.36 10.53
N SER A 271 -9.80 -7.91 11.49
CA SER A 271 -10.59 -9.13 11.29
C SER A 271 -11.85 -8.85 10.45
N SER A 272 -12.40 -9.88 9.80
CA SER A 272 -13.59 -9.76 8.95
C SER A 272 -14.93 -9.83 9.68
N ALA A 273 -14.93 -10.31 10.92
CA ALA A 273 -16.15 -10.43 11.71
C ALA A 273 -16.65 -9.06 12.19
N SER A 274 -17.97 -8.87 12.20
CA SER A 274 -18.58 -7.68 12.80
C SER A 274 -18.20 -7.59 14.29
N GLY A 275 -17.63 -6.46 14.70
CA GLY A 275 -17.12 -6.26 16.05
C GLY A 275 -15.81 -6.99 16.37
N GLY A 276 -15.12 -7.52 15.37
CA GLY A 276 -13.85 -8.20 15.57
C GLY A 276 -12.65 -7.27 15.80
N ALA A 277 -11.46 -7.85 15.88
CA ALA A 277 -10.23 -7.16 16.26
C ALA A 277 -9.73 -6.16 15.18
N ASN A 278 -9.09 -5.09 15.66
CA ASN A 278 -8.45 -4.06 14.83
C ASN A 278 -6.93 -4.20 14.91
N PHE A 279 -6.27 -4.47 13.79
CA PHE A 279 -4.83 -4.75 13.74
C PHE A 279 -4.28 -4.62 12.32
N LEU A 280 -2.95 -4.66 12.19
CA LEU A 280 -2.24 -4.97 10.95
C LEU A 280 -1.35 -6.20 11.16
N ALA A 281 -1.42 -7.17 10.26
CA ALA A 281 -0.73 -8.45 10.43
C ALA A 281 -0.11 -9.00 9.14
N PHE A 282 0.94 -9.81 9.32
CA PHE A 282 1.43 -10.77 8.34
C PHE A 282 0.87 -12.16 8.68
N VAL A 283 0.27 -12.80 7.69
CA VAL A 283 -0.47 -14.04 7.87
C VAL A 283 0.09 -15.11 6.93
N ASP A 284 0.47 -16.24 7.51
CA ASP A 284 0.77 -17.47 6.79
C ASP A 284 -0.55 -18.15 6.39
N GLN A 285 -0.78 -18.27 5.09
CA GLN A 285 -2.00 -18.85 4.52
C GLN A 285 -1.84 -20.36 4.21
N GLY A 286 -0.64 -20.92 4.39
CA GLY A 286 -0.35 -22.30 4.01
C GLY A 286 -0.48 -22.54 2.51
N ALA A 287 -0.79 -23.79 2.14
CA ALA A 287 -0.92 -24.21 0.74
C ALA A 287 -2.23 -23.75 0.06
N THR A 288 -3.23 -23.28 0.83
CA THR A 288 -4.52 -22.81 0.31
C THR A 288 -4.63 -21.30 0.55
N GLY A 289 -4.31 -20.49 -0.46
CA GLY A 289 -4.45 -19.04 -0.41
C GLY A 289 -5.92 -18.63 -0.27
N ASN A 290 -6.17 -17.44 0.31
CA ASN A 290 -7.45 -16.71 0.43
C ASN A 290 -8.41 -16.99 1.61
N SER A 291 -7.94 -17.54 2.74
CA SER A 291 -8.79 -17.80 3.92
C SER A 291 -8.58 -16.82 5.08
N GLU A 292 -9.64 -16.57 5.85
CA GLU A 292 -9.53 -15.91 7.16
C GLU A 292 -8.84 -16.78 8.23
N THR A 293 -8.72 -18.09 7.99
CA THR A 293 -8.15 -19.07 8.94
C THR A 293 -6.62 -19.17 8.91
N GLY A 294 -5.93 -18.33 8.14
CA GLY A 294 -4.46 -18.30 8.11
C GLY A 294 -3.85 -18.01 9.50
N THR A 295 -2.62 -18.46 9.71
CA THR A 295 -1.89 -18.26 10.97
C THR A 295 -1.26 -16.88 10.99
N ILE A 296 -1.63 -16.06 11.95
CA ILE A 296 -1.01 -14.75 12.17
C ILE A 296 0.39 -14.97 12.75
N VAL A 297 1.43 -14.63 12.00
CA VAL A 297 2.83 -14.80 12.42
C VAL A 297 3.42 -13.53 13.03
N PHE A 298 2.85 -12.38 12.68
CA PHE A 298 3.16 -11.09 13.27
C PHE A 298 1.93 -10.19 13.23
N GLU A 299 1.63 -9.53 14.34
CA GLU A 299 0.49 -8.64 14.49
C GLU A 299 0.89 -7.39 15.28
N VAL A 300 0.32 -6.26 14.88
CA VAL A 300 0.31 -5.03 15.68
C VAL A 300 -1.13 -4.56 15.84
N ASP A 301 -1.60 -4.59 17.09
CA ASP A 301 -2.92 -4.08 17.44
C ASP A 301 -3.04 -2.58 17.14
N ALA A 302 -4.24 -2.17 16.71
CA ALA A 302 -4.57 -0.77 16.57
C ALA A 302 -4.42 -0.04 17.92
N GLY A 303 -3.67 1.06 17.93
CA GLY A 303 -3.40 1.83 19.15
C GLY A 303 -2.15 1.39 19.92
N ALA A 304 -1.38 0.42 19.44
CA ALA A 304 -0.07 0.12 20.01
C ALA A 304 0.81 1.39 20.06
N PRO A 305 1.48 1.68 21.19
CA PRO A 305 2.27 2.90 21.34
C PRO A 305 3.49 2.93 20.42
N ALA A 306 4.01 4.13 20.16
CA ALA A 306 5.21 4.31 19.35
C ALA A 306 6.38 3.48 19.89
N ASN A 307 7.12 2.84 18.98
CA ASN A 307 8.26 1.98 19.29
C ASN A 307 7.92 0.76 20.17
N SER A 308 6.68 0.26 20.12
CA SER A 308 6.29 -0.99 20.80
C SER A 308 7.27 -2.13 20.50
N LEU A 309 7.63 -2.29 19.23
CA LEU A 309 8.75 -3.09 18.76
C LEU A 309 9.54 -2.26 17.74
N LYS A 310 10.85 -2.10 17.95
CA LYS A 310 11.74 -1.36 17.06
C LYS A 310 13.00 -2.16 16.76
N VAL A 311 13.32 -2.37 15.48
CA VAL A 311 14.67 -2.81 15.08
C VAL A 311 15.46 -1.58 14.63
N SER A 312 16.57 -1.31 15.30
CA SER A 312 17.46 -0.17 14.99
C SER A 312 18.39 -0.47 13.80
N ASN A 313 19.01 0.57 13.25
CA ASN A 313 19.98 0.43 12.16
C ASN A 313 21.29 -0.27 12.57
N THR A 314 21.51 -0.46 13.88
CA THR A 314 22.61 -1.28 14.41
C THR A 314 22.17 -2.72 14.72
N GLY A 315 20.97 -3.14 14.29
CA GLY A 315 20.46 -4.50 14.48
C GLY A 315 19.87 -4.78 15.87
N ARG A 316 19.79 -3.79 16.76
CA ARG A 316 19.26 -3.96 18.12
C ARG A 316 17.74 -3.85 18.18
N VAL A 317 17.11 -4.62 19.06
CA VAL A 317 15.67 -4.65 19.32
C VAL A 317 15.31 -3.76 20.52
N GLY A 318 14.49 -2.76 20.29
CA GLY A 318 13.85 -1.93 21.30
C GLY A 318 12.42 -2.38 21.58
N LEU A 319 12.09 -2.51 22.87
CA LEU A 319 10.74 -2.70 23.36
C LEU A 319 10.33 -1.43 24.10
N ARG A 320 9.42 -0.65 23.51
CA ARG A 320 8.99 0.68 23.96
C ARG A 320 10.12 1.72 24.00
N THR A 321 11.11 1.60 23.12
CA THR A 321 12.21 2.58 22.97
C THR A 321 12.63 2.75 21.52
N ALA A 322 12.81 4.01 21.09
CA ALA A 322 13.31 4.34 19.76
C ALA A 322 14.84 4.12 19.64
N ASN A 323 15.56 4.17 20.77
CA ASN A 323 17.01 4.19 20.83
C ASN A 323 17.53 3.02 21.70
N PRO A 324 17.45 1.77 21.22
CA PRO A 324 18.00 0.62 21.95
C PRO A 324 19.54 0.73 22.06
N VAL A 325 20.07 0.62 23.28
CA VAL A 325 21.52 0.72 23.57
C VAL A 325 22.19 -0.63 23.83
N LEU A 326 21.38 -1.69 23.96
CA LEU A 326 21.77 -3.10 24.03
C LEU A 326 21.00 -3.88 22.98
N ASP A 327 21.46 -5.09 22.67
CA ASP A 327 20.87 -5.97 21.65
C ASP A 327 19.36 -6.17 21.85
N VAL A 328 18.93 -6.27 23.12
CA VAL A 328 17.54 -6.13 23.51
C VAL A 328 17.43 -5.07 24.60
N HIS A 329 16.63 -4.03 24.38
CA HIS A 329 16.42 -2.95 25.34
C HIS A 329 14.92 -2.74 25.59
N ALA A 330 14.46 -3.12 26.77
CA ALA A 330 13.11 -2.80 27.26
C ALA A 330 13.12 -1.52 28.10
N ASN A 331 12.27 -0.55 27.75
CA ASN A 331 12.14 0.71 28.47
C ASN A 331 10.70 0.88 28.99
N THR A 332 10.51 0.76 30.30
CA THR A 332 9.23 0.99 30.98
C THR A 332 9.44 1.82 32.24
N SER A 333 8.41 2.55 32.68
CA SER A 333 8.49 3.41 33.86
C SER A 333 8.59 2.64 35.18
N ASN A 334 8.20 1.37 35.19
CA ASN A 334 8.27 0.52 36.36
C ASN A 334 8.51 -0.93 35.92
N THR A 335 9.49 -1.57 36.56
CA THR A 335 9.78 -3.02 36.46
C THR A 335 9.85 -3.55 35.03
N PRO A 336 10.78 -3.07 34.18
CA PRO A 336 11.11 -3.76 32.94
C PRO A 336 11.55 -5.19 33.25
N GLY A 337 11.11 -6.13 32.40
CA GLY A 337 11.39 -7.53 32.58
C GLY A 337 11.01 -8.37 31.37
N TYR A 338 11.36 -9.63 31.47
CA TYR A 338 11.08 -10.65 30.46
C TYR A 338 10.50 -11.89 31.14
N ARG A 339 9.51 -12.51 30.49
CA ARG A 339 8.77 -13.66 31.00
C ARG A 339 9.12 -14.91 30.20
N LEU A 340 9.36 -15.99 30.94
CA LEU A 340 9.43 -17.36 30.45
C LEU A 340 8.17 -18.09 30.91
N GLU A 341 7.32 -18.48 29.97
CA GLU A 341 6.09 -19.22 30.27
C GLU A 341 6.10 -20.58 29.56
N GLN A 342 6.07 -21.64 30.36
CA GLN A 342 5.71 -22.98 29.93
C GLN A 342 4.24 -23.20 30.28
N ASN A 343 3.41 -23.39 29.27
CA ASN A 343 2.02 -23.81 29.44
C ASN A 343 1.91 -25.34 29.53
N ASN A 344 0.68 -25.86 29.63
CA ASN A 344 0.42 -27.29 29.74
C ASN A 344 -0.02 -27.97 28.42
N SER A 345 -0.02 -27.26 27.29
CA SER A 345 -0.50 -27.84 26.02
C SER A 345 0.39 -28.97 25.51
N GLY A 346 1.66 -28.98 25.92
CA GLY A 346 2.60 -30.07 25.66
C GLY A 346 2.60 -31.21 26.69
N GLY A 347 1.67 -31.23 27.66
CA GLY A 347 1.58 -32.28 28.68
C GLY A 347 2.55 -32.13 29.87
N PHE A 348 3.31 -31.04 29.93
CA PHE A 348 4.16 -30.70 31.08
C PHE A 348 3.42 -29.85 32.10
N THR A 349 3.83 -29.91 33.37
CA THR A 349 3.31 -29.01 34.40
C THR A 349 3.65 -27.56 34.04
N ALA A 350 2.65 -26.68 34.02
CA ALA A 350 2.86 -25.27 33.68
C ALA A 350 3.80 -24.57 34.69
N GLN A 351 4.69 -23.73 34.18
CA GLN A 351 5.66 -22.98 34.97
C GLN A 351 5.88 -21.60 34.36
N THR A 352 5.83 -20.56 35.18
CA THR A 352 6.02 -19.18 34.72
C THR A 352 7.07 -18.49 35.59
N TRP A 353 8.10 -17.97 34.94
CA TRP A 353 9.22 -17.27 35.57
C TRP A 353 9.39 -15.89 34.96
N ASP A 354 9.60 -14.88 35.81
CA ASP A 354 9.97 -13.54 35.37
C ASP A 354 11.41 -13.22 35.78
N ILE A 355 12.16 -12.58 34.88
CA ILE A 355 13.44 -11.93 35.16
C ILE A 355 13.21 -10.43 34.98
N ALA A 356 13.39 -9.65 36.05
CA ALA A 356 13.04 -8.24 36.03
C ALA A 356 13.91 -7.42 36.99
N GLY A 357 13.89 -6.10 36.79
CA GLY A 357 14.60 -5.15 37.65
C GLY A 357 13.85 -3.83 37.79
N ASN A 358 13.94 -3.23 38.96
CA ASN A 358 13.37 -1.91 39.26
C ASN A 358 14.17 -1.21 40.38
N GLU A 359 13.66 -0.08 40.86
CA GLU A 359 14.26 0.73 41.92
C GLU A 359 14.38 0.02 43.27
N ALA A 360 13.69 -1.12 43.45
CA ALA A 360 13.72 -1.89 44.69
C ALA A 360 14.62 -3.13 44.60
N ASN A 361 14.79 -3.75 43.42
CA ASN A 361 15.63 -4.94 43.21
C ASN A 361 15.73 -5.39 41.75
N PHE A 362 16.79 -6.15 41.45
CA PHE A 362 16.84 -7.13 40.37
C PHE A 362 16.47 -8.52 40.91
N PHE A 363 15.66 -9.30 40.19
CA PHE A 363 15.15 -10.55 40.73
C PHE A 363 14.77 -11.60 39.67
N ILE A 364 14.72 -12.85 40.13
CA ILE A 364 14.05 -13.97 39.46
C ILE A 364 12.82 -14.31 40.28
N ARG A 365 11.63 -14.27 39.65
CA ARG A 365 10.34 -14.52 40.29
C ARG A 365 9.70 -15.78 39.77
N ASP A 366 9.35 -16.69 40.68
CA ASP A 366 8.48 -17.84 40.42
C ASP A 366 7.02 -17.38 40.51
N VAL A 367 6.40 -17.12 39.37
CA VAL A 367 5.01 -16.62 39.29
C VAL A 367 4.04 -17.73 39.69
N THR A 368 4.26 -18.95 39.21
CA THR A 368 3.42 -20.12 39.50
C THR A 368 3.47 -20.51 40.99
N GLY A 369 4.63 -20.38 41.62
CA GLY A 369 4.84 -20.64 43.05
C GLY A 369 4.38 -19.52 43.99
N GLY A 370 3.51 -18.61 43.55
CA GLY A 370 2.98 -17.53 44.39
C GLY A 370 3.85 -16.28 44.39
N SER A 371 4.48 -15.94 43.26
CA SER A 371 5.35 -14.76 43.10
C SER A 371 6.54 -14.73 44.06
N ARG A 372 7.07 -15.90 44.42
CA ARG A 372 8.26 -16.01 45.27
C ARG A 372 9.48 -15.45 44.53
N LEU A 373 10.41 -14.86 45.29
CA LEU A 373 11.66 -14.30 44.76
C LEU A 373 12.86 -15.15 45.23
N PRO A 374 13.07 -16.36 44.67
CA PRO A 374 14.19 -17.22 45.09
C PRO A 374 15.56 -16.59 44.83
N PHE A 375 15.67 -15.62 43.91
CA PHE A 375 16.86 -14.82 43.72
C PHE A 375 16.50 -13.33 43.69
N ARG A 376 17.22 -12.53 44.48
CA ARG A 376 16.99 -11.08 44.58
C ARG A 376 18.27 -10.35 44.96
N ILE A 377 18.67 -9.38 44.14
CA ILE A 377 19.73 -8.42 44.40
C ILE A 377 19.08 -7.06 44.66
N ARG A 378 19.40 -6.43 45.80
CA ARG A 378 18.93 -5.07 46.10
C ARG A 378 19.85 -4.03 45.47
N PRO A 379 19.34 -2.83 45.11
CA PRO A 379 20.17 -1.73 44.66
C PRO A 379 21.26 -1.43 45.68
N GLY A 380 22.48 -1.16 45.19
CA GLY A 380 23.64 -0.88 46.04
C GLY A 380 24.36 -2.12 46.60
N ALA A 381 23.95 -3.35 46.24
CA ALA A 381 24.74 -4.54 46.55
C ALA A 381 26.17 -4.41 45.96
N PRO A 382 27.24 -4.60 46.74
CA PRO A 382 28.61 -4.45 46.26
C PRO A 382 28.99 -5.45 45.15
N THR A 383 30.00 -5.08 44.37
CA THR A 383 30.66 -6.00 43.42
C THR A 383 31.07 -7.29 44.12
N SER A 384 30.86 -8.43 43.46
CA SER A 384 31.17 -9.76 43.99
C SER A 384 30.47 -10.11 45.30
N SER A 385 29.28 -9.54 45.55
CA SER A 385 28.38 -10.01 46.64
C SER A 385 28.13 -11.52 46.56
N ILE A 386 27.99 -12.05 45.34
CA ILE A 386 28.15 -13.47 44.99
C ILE A 386 28.90 -13.51 43.67
N ASP A 387 29.98 -14.28 43.58
CA ASP A 387 30.82 -14.43 42.39
C ASP A 387 31.14 -15.91 42.17
N ILE A 388 31.20 -16.35 40.91
CA ILE A 388 31.65 -17.69 40.56
C ILE A 388 32.88 -17.52 39.68
N ALA A 389 34.04 -17.77 40.26
CA ALA A 389 35.32 -17.62 39.58
C ALA A 389 35.45 -18.63 38.43
N ALA A 390 36.33 -18.35 37.47
CA ALA A 390 36.63 -19.27 36.36
C ALA A 390 37.12 -20.66 36.81
N SER A 391 37.60 -20.79 38.05
CA SER A 391 37.94 -22.06 38.69
C SER A 391 36.73 -22.89 39.14
N GLY A 392 35.52 -22.32 39.07
CA GLY A 392 34.28 -22.89 39.61
C GLY A 392 34.12 -22.70 41.12
N ASN A 393 34.98 -21.90 41.75
CA ASN A 393 34.88 -21.54 43.17
C ASN A 393 33.86 -20.40 43.35
N VAL A 394 33.10 -20.44 44.46
CA VAL A 394 32.14 -19.39 44.80
C VAL A 394 32.75 -18.42 45.80
N GLY A 395 32.74 -17.13 45.48
CA GLY A 395 33.11 -16.06 46.40
C GLY A 395 31.88 -15.30 46.89
N ILE A 396 31.86 -14.96 48.17
CA ILE A 396 30.91 -14.03 48.79
C ILE A 396 31.74 -12.86 49.31
N GLY A 397 31.67 -11.71 48.65
CA GLY A 397 32.51 -10.55 48.92
C GLY A 397 33.91 -10.58 48.26
N THR A 398 34.21 -11.56 47.40
CA THR A 398 35.49 -11.68 46.69
C THR A 398 35.29 -12.27 45.28
N ALA A 399 35.97 -11.70 44.28
CA ALA A 399 36.03 -12.24 42.91
C ALA A 399 37.15 -13.29 42.73
N SER A 400 38.02 -13.47 43.73
CA SER A 400 39.20 -14.34 43.65
C SER A 400 39.24 -15.35 44.80
N PRO A 401 38.19 -16.19 44.94
CA PRO A 401 38.12 -17.21 46.00
C PRO A 401 39.26 -18.25 45.87
N ALA A 402 40.08 -18.35 46.90
CA ALA A 402 41.19 -19.31 47.03
C ALA A 402 40.73 -20.71 47.48
N ARG A 403 39.43 -20.89 47.78
CA ARG A 403 38.79 -22.16 48.16
C ARG A 403 37.47 -22.33 47.42
N ARG A 404 36.87 -23.52 47.49
CA ARG A 404 35.59 -23.85 46.81
C ARG A 404 34.45 -22.89 47.17
N LEU A 405 34.43 -22.44 48.42
CA LEU A 405 33.60 -21.36 48.92
C LEU A 405 34.50 -20.46 49.77
N GLU A 406 34.53 -19.15 49.48
CA GLU A 406 35.20 -18.14 50.30
C GLU A 406 34.22 -17.03 50.66
N VAL A 407 34.14 -16.68 51.94
CA VAL A 407 33.41 -15.50 52.43
C VAL A 407 34.46 -14.50 52.90
N SER A 408 34.44 -13.31 52.32
CA SER A 408 35.43 -12.27 52.55
C SER A 408 34.75 -10.92 52.80
N GLY A 409 35.36 -10.10 53.65
CA GLY A 409 34.92 -8.75 53.98
C GLY A 409 35.96 -8.06 54.85
N ASN A 410 35.78 -6.77 55.11
CA ASN A 410 36.73 -5.92 55.84
C ASN A 410 36.08 -5.10 56.96
N ASP A 411 34.80 -5.38 57.27
CA ASP A 411 33.99 -4.67 58.26
C ASP A 411 33.98 -5.37 59.63
N GLY A 412 34.79 -6.42 59.80
CA GLY A 412 34.85 -7.23 61.01
C GLY A 412 33.64 -8.16 61.20
N ASN A 413 32.70 -8.20 60.26
CA ASN A 413 31.51 -9.05 60.29
C ASN A 413 31.57 -10.12 59.19
N VAL A 414 32.75 -10.73 59.03
CA VAL A 414 33.00 -11.79 58.05
C VAL A 414 32.70 -13.15 58.70
N GLY A 415 31.70 -13.85 58.18
CA GLY A 415 31.37 -15.18 58.68
C GLY A 415 30.10 -15.76 58.05
N ILE A 416 29.84 -17.02 58.38
CA ILE A 416 28.62 -17.72 57.96
C ILE A 416 27.73 -17.87 59.20
N LYS A 417 26.57 -17.19 59.19
CA LYS A 417 25.55 -17.39 60.21
C LYS A 417 24.50 -18.38 59.72
N ILE A 418 24.29 -19.45 60.49
CA ILE A 418 23.23 -20.43 60.24
C ILE A 418 22.23 -20.31 61.39
N THR A 419 20.95 -20.16 61.06
CA THR A 419 19.88 -19.99 62.05
C THR A 419 18.72 -20.87 61.65
N ASP A 420 18.34 -21.78 62.53
CA ASP A 420 17.07 -22.50 62.44
C ASP A 420 16.04 -21.75 63.29
N THR A 421 14.94 -21.32 62.66
CA THR A 421 13.87 -20.58 63.33
C THR A 421 12.66 -21.45 63.66
N GLY A 422 12.68 -22.74 63.29
CA GLY A 422 11.57 -23.68 63.45
C GLY A 422 11.68 -24.58 64.68
N ILE A 423 12.82 -24.62 65.38
CA ILE A 423 13.03 -25.52 66.52
C ILE A 423 13.91 -24.84 67.58
N SER A 424 13.49 -24.90 68.85
CA SER A 424 14.16 -24.26 69.99
C SER A 424 15.49 -24.90 70.42
N ASN A 425 15.90 -26.02 69.80
CA ASN A 425 17.14 -26.75 70.09
C ASN A 425 17.76 -27.31 68.80
N ALA A 426 18.11 -26.44 67.86
CA ALA A 426 18.84 -26.87 66.66
C ALA A 426 20.31 -27.13 67.00
N ALA A 427 20.74 -28.40 66.95
CA ALA A 427 22.16 -28.75 66.91
C ALA A 427 22.65 -28.66 65.46
N PHE A 428 23.59 -27.74 65.19
CA PHE A 428 24.25 -27.67 63.88
C PHE A 428 25.44 -28.63 63.85
N LEU A 429 25.44 -29.57 62.90
CA LEU A 429 26.53 -30.50 62.66
C LEU A 429 27.23 -30.15 61.35
N LEU A 430 28.46 -29.63 61.42
CA LEU A 430 29.32 -29.48 60.25
C LEU A 430 30.06 -30.79 59.99
N TYR A 431 29.54 -31.62 59.08
CA TYR A 431 30.19 -32.87 58.70
C TYR A 431 31.07 -32.68 57.46
N LEU A 432 32.40 -32.67 57.66
CA LEU A 432 33.33 -32.80 56.54
C LEU A 432 33.27 -34.26 56.06
N ARG A 433 32.93 -34.56 54.80
CA ARG A 433 33.02 -35.91 54.21
C ARG A 433 33.97 -35.93 53.02
N ARG A 434 35.03 -36.74 53.10
CA ARG A 434 35.79 -37.21 51.93
C ARG A 434 35.39 -38.67 51.67
N ASN A 435 34.86 -38.97 50.48
CA ASN A 435 34.58 -40.35 50.10
C ASN A 435 35.90 -41.14 50.08
N GLY A 436 35.96 -42.27 50.80
CA GLY A 436 37.07 -43.23 50.75
C GLY A 436 38.20 -43.05 51.77
N VAL A 437 38.07 -42.21 52.82
CA VAL A 437 39.09 -42.11 53.89
C VAL A 437 38.43 -42.17 55.27
N THR A 438 39.02 -42.96 56.18
CA THR A 438 38.64 -43.12 57.59
C THR A 438 38.63 -41.78 58.34
N LEU A 439 37.79 -41.67 59.38
CA LEU A 439 37.51 -40.43 60.13
C LEU A 439 38.74 -39.76 60.81
N ALA A 440 39.92 -40.37 60.76
CA ALA A 440 41.10 -39.95 61.51
C ALA A 440 41.77 -38.64 61.01
N ASP A 441 41.54 -38.23 59.75
CA ASP A 441 42.26 -37.10 59.13
C ASP A 441 41.39 -35.85 58.85
N ARG A 442 40.19 -35.74 59.46
CA ARG A 442 39.31 -34.58 59.25
C ARG A 442 39.48 -33.56 60.37
N GLN A 443 40.54 -32.74 60.29
CA GLN A 443 40.68 -31.58 61.16
C GLN A 443 39.72 -30.48 60.70
N PHE A 444 38.79 -30.09 61.58
CA PHE A 444 38.17 -28.77 61.53
C PHE A 444 39.23 -27.79 62.02
N SER A 445 40.03 -27.27 61.10
CA SER A 445 41.03 -26.27 61.41
C SER A 445 40.37 -24.89 61.38
N ILE A 446 40.16 -24.30 62.55
CA ILE A 446 39.96 -22.86 62.68
C ILE A 446 41.36 -22.25 62.52
N PHE A 447 41.61 -21.59 61.40
CA PHE A 447 42.80 -20.77 61.24
C PHE A 447 42.46 -19.36 61.74
N ASP A 448 43.36 -18.78 62.54
CA ASP A 448 43.40 -17.35 62.88
C ASP A 448 43.53 -16.52 61.60
#